data_AF-A0A3C0Q8C7-F1
#
_entry.id   AF-A0A3C0Q8C7-F1
#
_cell.length_a   1.000
_cell.length_b   1.000
_cell.length_c   1.000
_cell.angle_alpha   90.00
_cell.angle_beta   90.00
_cell.angle_gamma   90.00
#
_symmetry.space_group_name_H-M   'P 1'
#
loop_
_entity.id
_entity.type
_entity.pdbx_description
1 polymer ?
#
loop_
_entity_poly.entity_id
_entity_poly.type
_entity_poly.pdbx_seq_one_letter_code
_entity_poly.pdbx_strand_id
1 'polypeptide(L)' 'MMPVMDGFDFLIEMRANAAWQDIPVIVLTAKDLTEEDRRMLSGRVEQIVEKGASTHEQVVSLVRRVVNIH' A
#
# COMPACT_ATOMS: atom_id res chain seq x y z
N MET A 1 -10.44 -1.86 11.07
CA MET A 1 -9.73 -0.58 11.28
C MET A 1 -8.66 -0.81 12.33
N MET A 2 -7.48 -0.18 12.16
CA MET A 2 -6.43 -0.21 13.18
C MET A 2 -6.78 0.81 14.28
N PRO A 3 -6.59 0.48 15.58
CA PRO A 3 -7.20 1.21 16.69
C PRO A 3 -6.50 2.53 17.09
N VAL A 4 -5.33 2.84 16.52
CA VAL A 4 -4.51 4.00 16.93
C VAL A 4 -4.18 4.92 15.76
N MET A 5 -3.92 4.34 14.60
CA MET A 5 -3.49 5.03 13.38
C MET A 5 -4.11 4.27 12.22
N ASP A 6 -4.56 4.96 11.18
CA ASP A 6 -5.01 4.27 9.97
C ASP A 6 -3.84 3.95 9.02
N GLY A 7 -4.11 3.18 7.97
CA GLY A 7 -3.05 2.79 7.02
C GLY A 7 -2.48 3.95 6.21
N PHE A 8 -3.21 5.07 6.09
CA PHE A 8 -2.79 6.25 5.35
C PHE A 8 -1.87 7.13 6.19
N ASP A 9 -2.23 7.37 7.45
CA ASP A 9 -1.39 8.09 8.41
C ASP A 9 -0.03 7.38 8.55
N PHE A 10 -0.05 6.05 8.63
CA PHE A 10 1.18 5.23 8.64
C PHE A 10 2.04 5.46 7.40
N LEU A 11 1.44 5.47 6.21
CA LEU A 11 2.15 5.72 4.96
C LEU A 11 2.78 7.12 4.93
N ILE A 12 2.06 8.13 5.41
CA ILE A 12 2.54 9.51 5.47
C ILE A 12 3.76 9.60 6.39
N GLU A 13 3.66 9.07 7.61
CA GLU A 13 4.76 9.09 8.58
C GLU A 13 5.97 8.28 8.10
N MET A 14 5.74 7.11 7.51
CA MET A 14 6.81 6.28 6.95
C MET A 14 7.57 7.02 5.84
N ARG A 15 6.86 7.70 4.93
CA ARG A 15 7.47 8.44 3.81
C ARG A 15 8.17 9.72 4.24
N ALA A 16 7.82 10.28 5.40
CA ALA A 16 8.54 11.41 5.99
C ALA A 16 9.94 11.02 6.50
N ASN A 17 10.19 9.72 6.75
CA ASN A 17 11.49 9.22 7.16
C ASN A 17 12.35 8.89 5.92
N ALA A 18 13.39 9.70 5.68
CA ALA A 18 14.31 9.53 4.56
C ALA A 18 15.00 8.15 4.52
N ALA A 19 15.17 7.49 5.66
CA ALA A 19 15.76 6.14 5.70
C ALA A 19 14.82 5.06 5.15
N TRP A 20 13.52 5.33 5.06
CA TRP A 20 12.47 4.36 4.70
C TRP A 20 11.74 4.71 3.40
N GLN A 21 12.06 5.85 2.79
CA GLN A 21 11.38 6.36 1.61
C GLN A 21 11.40 5.38 0.43
N ASP A 22 12.48 4.59 0.30
CA ASP A 22 12.69 3.63 -0.79
C ASP A 22 12.10 2.25 -0.52
N ILE A 23 11.52 2.01 0.66
CA ILE A 23 10.89 0.73 0.97
C ILE A 23 9.57 0.64 0.18
N PRO A 24 9.38 -0.37 -0.66
CA PRO A 24 8.16 -0.50 -1.44
C PRO A 24 6.99 -0.88 -0.53
N VAL A 25 5.83 -0.26 -0.75
CA VAL A 25 4.61 -0.52 0.04
C VAL A 25 3.47 -0.94 -0.87
N ILE A 26 2.81 -2.03 -0.48
CA ILE A 26 1.59 -2.55 -1.11
C ILE A 26 0.45 -2.39 -0.10
N VAL A 27 -0.65 -1.78 -0.52
CA VAL A 27 -1.83 -1.57 0.32
C VAL A 27 -2.86 -2.64 0.00
N LEU A 28 -3.18 -3.51 0.97
CA LEU A 28 -4.35 -4.38 0.90
C LEU A 28 -5.51 -3.76 1.68
N THR A 29 -6.62 -3.47 1.02
CA THR A 29 -7.76 -2.80 1.66
C THR A 29 -9.09 -3.45 1.29
N ALA A 30 -9.99 -3.59 2.27
CA ALA A 30 -11.40 -3.92 2.04
C ALA A 30 -12.28 -2.65 1.98
N LYS A 31 -11.67 -1.47 2.13
CA LYS A 31 -12.34 -0.17 2.08
C LYS A 31 -12.53 0.20 0.62
N ASP A 32 -13.75 0.62 0.26
CA ASP A 32 -13.98 1.32 -1.00
C ASP A 32 -13.20 2.63 -0.98
N LEU A 33 -12.19 2.72 -1.84
CA LEU A 33 -11.34 3.90 -1.94
C LEU A 33 -12.07 4.97 -2.73
N THR A 34 -12.22 6.14 -2.12
CA THR A 34 -12.68 7.35 -2.79
C THR A 34 -11.63 7.82 -3.80
N GLU A 35 -12.03 8.70 -4.72
CA GLU A 35 -11.09 9.36 -5.63
C GLU A 35 -10.00 10.15 -4.88
N GLU A 36 -10.33 10.71 -3.72
CA GLU A 36 -9.36 11.41 -2.87
C GLU A 36 -8.35 10.44 -2.26
N ASP A 37 -8.81 9.29 -1.73
CA ASP A 37 -7.91 8.23 -1.25
C ASP A 37 -6.96 7.77 -2.38
N ARG A 38 -7.48 7.58 -3.60
CA ARG A 38 -6.69 7.16 -4.78
C ARG A 38 -5.64 8.22 -5.16
N ARG A 39 -6.01 9.50 -5.14
CA ARG A 39 -5.07 10.61 -5.41
C ARG A 39 -3.97 10.68 -4.36
N MET A 40 -4.30 10.48 -3.08
CA MET A 40 -3.31 10.50 -2.00
C MET A 40 -2.32 9.34 -2.12
N LEU A 41 -2.80 8.15 -2.53
CA LEU A 41 -1.96 6.97 -2.71
C LEU A 41 -1.12 7.01 -3.99
N SER A 42 -1.60 7.72 -5.02
CA SER A 42 -0.91 7.89 -6.30
C SER A 42 0.51 8.44 -6.09
N GLY A 43 1.52 7.63 -6.40
CA GLY A 43 2.93 7.99 -6.27
C GLY A 43 3.56 7.74 -4.88
N ARG A 44 2.81 7.19 -3.92
CA ARG A 44 3.33 6.83 -2.58
C ARG A 44 3.38 5.32 -2.32
N VAL A 45 2.63 4.55 -3.11
CA VAL A 45 2.51 3.09 -2.99
C VAL A 45 2.70 2.44 -4.36
N GLU A 46 3.26 1.24 -4.36
CA GLU A 46 3.52 0.46 -5.57
C GLU A 46 2.23 -0.12 -6.15
N GLN A 47 1.35 -0.59 -5.27
CA GLN A 47 0.06 -1.11 -5.69
C GLN A 47 -0.98 -1.09 -4.57
N ILE A 48 -2.23 -0.95 -4.97
CA ILE A 48 -3.42 -1.10 -4.13
C ILE A 48 -4.13 -2.38 -4.57
N VAL A 49 -4.45 -3.24 -3.61
CA VAL A 49 -5.13 -4.52 -3.81
C VAL A 49 -6.42 -4.54 -2.98
N GLU A 50 -7.55 -4.76 -3.63
CA GLU A 50 -8.83 -4.91 -2.96
C GLU A 50 -8.96 -6.30 -2.32
N LYS A 51 -9.29 -6.32 -1.03
CA LYS A 51 -9.41 -7.55 -0.24
C LYS A 51 -10.62 -8.35 -0.74
N GLY A 52 -10.38 -9.56 -1.22
CA GLY A 52 -11.40 -10.43 -1.80
C GLY A 52 -11.45 -10.41 -3.34
N ALA A 53 -10.87 -9.40 -3.98
CA ALA A 53 -10.70 -9.35 -5.43
C ALA A 53 -9.42 -10.08 -5.89
N SER A 54 -8.56 -10.50 -4.96
CA SER A 54 -7.29 -11.16 -5.26
C SER A 54 -7.10 -12.47 -4.49
N THR A 55 -6.59 -13.49 -5.18
CA THR A 55 -6.20 -14.77 -4.56
C THR A 55 -4.90 -14.62 -3.80
N HIS A 56 -4.63 -15.56 -2.88
CA HIS A 56 -3.35 -15.61 -2.17
C HIS A 56 -2.16 -15.68 -3.13
N GLU A 57 -2.28 -16.42 -4.23
CA GLU A 57 -1.22 -16.53 -5.24
C GLU A 57 -0.95 -15.20 -5.94
N GLN A 58 -2.00 -14.41 -6.22
CA GLN A 58 -1.86 -13.09 -6.83
C GLN A 58 -1.12 -12.12 -5.89
N VAL A 59 -1.42 -12.17 -4.59
CA VAL A 59 -0.69 -11.37 -3.59
C VAL A 59 0.78 -11.79 -3.50
N VAL A 60 1.07 -13.10 -3.48
CA VAL A 60 2.45 -13.59 -3.46
C VAL A 60 3.22 -13.19 -4.72
N SER A 61 2.58 -13.30 -5.89
CA SER A 61 3.17 -12.88 -7.17
C SER A 61 3.48 -11.38 -7.17
N LEU A 62 2.57 -10.57 -6.63
CA LEU A 62 2.77 -9.14 -6.47
C LEU A 62 3.98 -8.80 -5.60
N VAL A 63 4.09 -9.42 -4.43
CA VAL A 63 5.22 -9.21 -3.52
C VAL A 63 6.54 -9.54 -4.24
N ARG A 64 6.61 -10.68 -4.92
CA ARG A 64 7.80 -11.09 -5.69
C ARG A 64 8.15 -10.07 -6.77
N ARG A 65 7.15 -9.55 -7.50
CA ARG A 65 7.37 -8.56 -8.55
C ARG A 65 7.95 -7.27 -7.97
N VAL A 66 7.38 -6.76 -6.89
CA VAL A 66 7.78 -5.49 -6.29
C VAL A 66 9.19 -5.58 -5.69
N VAL A 67 9.52 -6.70 -5.04
CA VAL A 67 10.86 -6.95 -4.48
C VAL A 67 11.93 -7.13 -5.57
N ASN A 68 11.59 -7.68 -6.74
CA ASN A 68 12.56 -7.88 -7.82
C ASN A 68 12.78 -6.63 -8.69
N ILE A 69 11.96 -5.58 -8.56
CA ILE A 69 12.08 -4.33 -9.33
C ILE A 69 12.92 -3.28 -8.59
N HIS A 70 13.02 -3.40 -7.26
CA HIS A 70 13.91 -2.60 -6.40
C HIS A 70 15.24 -3.33 -6.17
#